data_AF-A0A6G3U3Q3-F1
#
_entry.id   AF-A0A6G3U3Q3-F1
#
_cell.length_a   1.000
_cell.length_b   1.000
_cell.length_c   1.000
_cell.angle_alpha   90.00
_cell.angle_beta   90.00
_cell.angle_gamma   90.00
#
_symmetry.space_group_name_H-M   'P 1'
#
loop_
_entity.id
_entity.type
_entity.pdbx_description
1 polymer ?
#
loop_
_entity_poly.entity_id
_entity_poly.type
_entity_poly.pdbx_seq_one_letter_code
_entity_poly.pdbx_strand_id
1 'polypeptide(L)'
;APTLLVAGREDPATPPAHLREIADAVPGATLVELPGASHLAPAERPEAVLTALRSHLAGDAGRGMEVRRAVLGDGHVDRAQQRQSPFTARFQDFISRYAWGEIWTDPTLTRRERSMITLTALTAHGHHEELALHVRAALRNGLTPEEIGAVLLQTAVYCGVPAANAAFATAQRVLSEEVRGEEARAEEVRGEKRPGPGF
;
A
#
# COMPACT_ATOMS: atom_id res chain seq x y z
N ALA A 1 -5.17 13.61 17.66
CA ALA A 1 -4.02 13.47 16.76
C ALA A 1 -3.20 12.28 17.23
N PRO A 2 -2.54 11.52 16.33
CA PRO A 2 -1.64 10.43 16.77
C PRO A 2 -0.63 10.98 17.77
N THR A 3 -0.28 10.20 18.80
CA THR A 3 0.65 10.63 19.87
C THR A 3 1.73 9.55 20.07
N LEU A 4 3.00 9.94 20.03
CA LEU A 4 4.12 9.06 20.34
C LEU A 4 4.61 9.34 21.77
N LEU A 5 4.70 8.27 22.56
CA LEU A 5 5.29 8.26 23.90
C LEU A 5 6.59 7.46 23.81
N VAL A 6 7.70 8.02 24.29
CA VAL A 6 9.02 7.36 24.28
C VAL A 6 9.52 7.25 25.72
N ALA A 7 9.77 6.02 26.16
CA ALA A 7 10.24 5.72 27.51
C ALA A 7 11.62 5.04 27.46
N GLY A 8 12.55 5.44 28.33
CA GLY A 8 13.70 4.60 28.65
C GLY A 8 13.26 3.44 29.55
N ARG A 9 13.57 2.20 29.19
CA ARG A 9 13.16 1.02 29.99
C ARG A 9 13.76 1.01 31.40
N GLU A 10 14.87 1.71 31.58
CA GLU A 10 15.65 1.77 32.81
C GLU A 10 15.48 3.13 33.50
N ASP A 11 14.44 3.90 33.17
CA ASP A 11 14.16 5.19 33.79
C ASP A 11 13.53 5.03 35.19
N PRO A 12 14.22 5.41 36.28
CA PRO A 12 13.66 5.36 37.62
C PRO A 12 12.84 6.62 37.97
N ALA A 13 13.05 7.74 37.26
CA ALA A 13 12.43 9.02 37.54
C ALA A 13 11.04 9.14 36.88
N THR A 14 10.94 8.67 35.64
CA THR A 14 9.67 8.51 34.92
C THR A 14 9.54 7.09 34.35
N PRO A 15 9.22 6.10 35.21
CA PRO A 15 9.15 4.71 34.78
C PRO A 15 8.18 4.49 33.61
N PRO A 16 8.43 3.51 32.72
CA PRO A 16 7.56 3.23 31.57
C PRO A 16 6.09 3.00 31.92
N ALA A 17 5.79 2.56 33.14
CA ALA A 17 4.42 2.40 33.63
C ALA A 17 3.60 3.71 33.57
N HIS A 18 4.19 4.85 33.89
CA HIS A 18 3.49 6.15 33.83
C HIS A 18 3.11 6.51 32.38
N LEU A 19 3.98 6.21 31.40
CA LEU A 19 3.68 6.44 29.99
C LEU A 19 2.69 5.41 29.44
N ARG A 20 2.62 4.19 29.98
CA ARG A 20 1.56 3.22 29.63
C ARG A 20 0.18 3.71 30.03
N GLU A 21 0.04 4.30 31.21
CA GLU A 21 -1.24 4.89 31.64
C GLU A 21 -1.73 5.95 30.64
N ILE A 22 -0.82 6.76 30.10
CA ILE A 22 -1.15 7.74 29.05
C ILE A 22 -1.50 7.04 27.73
N ALA A 23 -0.76 6.00 27.34
CA ALA A 23 -1.02 5.24 26.12
C ALA A 23 -2.41 4.59 26.14
N ASP A 24 -2.82 4.04 27.28
CA ASP A 24 -4.13 3.41 27.48
C ASP A 24 -5.28 4.43 27.47
N ALA A 25 -5.02 5.65 27.95
CA ALA A 25 -6.01 6.72 28.05
C ALA A 25 -6.18 7.55 26.76
N VAL A 26 -5.17 7.60 25.89
CA VAL A 26 -5.17 8.43 24.67
C VAL A 26 -5.40 7.57 23.42
N PRO A 27 -6.57 7.66 22.78
CA PRO A 27 -6.86 6.87 21.57
C PRO A 27 -5.87 7.15 20.44
N GLY A 28 -5.27 6.07 19.92
CA GLY A 28 -4.28 6.15 18.84
C GLY A 28 -2.88 6.60 19.29
N ALA A 29 -2.59 6.55 20.60
CA ALA A 29 -1.24 6.70 21.11
C ALA A 29 -0.41 5.42 20.89
N THR A 30 0.87 5.60 20.65
CA THR A 30 1.86 4.52 20.54
C THR A 30 2.94 4.74 21.58
N LEU A 31 3.23 3.72 22.39
CA LEU A 31 4.35 3.71 23.33
C LEU A 31 5.54 2.93 22.75
N VAL A 32 6.72 3.54 22.80
CA VAL A 32 8.00 2.90 22.47
C VAL A 32 8.88 2.86 23.71
N GLU A 33 9.16 1.67 24.21
CA GLU A 33 10.06 1.45 25.33
C GLU A 33 11.46 1.05 24.83
N LEU A 34 12.47 1.88 25.11
CA LEU A 34 13.83 1.73 24.59
C LEU A 34 14.74 1.00 25.60
N PRO A 35 15.26 -0.19 25.28
CA PRO A 35 16.27 -0.87 26.09
C PRO A 35 17.60 -0.10 26.11
N GLY A 36 18.29 -0.07 27.25
CA GLY A 36 19.56 0.66 27.42
C GLY A 36 19.41 2.18 27.45
N ALA A 37 18.21 2.69 27.71
CA ALA A 37 17.93 4.10 27.97
C ALA A 37 17.28 4.24 29.36
N SER A 38 17.69 5.28 30.08
CA SER A 38 17.10 5.76 31.32
C SER A 38 16.33 7.06 31.03
N HIS A 39 16.45 8.07 31.91
CA HIS A 39 15.64 9.28 31.83
C HIS A 39 15.85 10.14 30.59
N LEU A 40 17.08 10.16 30.04
CA LEU A 40 17.43 11.02 28.90
C LEU A 40 17.56 10.22 27.60
N ALA A 41 16.53 9.46 27.25
CA ALA A 41 16.50 8.60 26.07
C ALA A 41 16.99 9.26 24.76
N PRO A 42 16.68 10.55 24.45
CA PRO A 42 17.22 11.21 23.25
C PRO A 42 18.75 11.37 23.25
N ALA A 43 19.37 11.50 24.42
CA ALA A 43 20.82 11.62 24.55
C ALA A 43 21.50 10.24 24.63
N GLU A 44 20.86 9.28 25.28
CA GLU A 44 21.41 7.94 25.52
C GLU A 44 21.29 7.02 24.31
N ARG A 45 20.18 7.12 23.57
CA ARG A 45 19.84 6.27 22.41
C ARG A 45 19.32 7.11 21.24
N PRO A 46 20.11 8.08 20.72
CA PRO A 46 19.64 9.05 19.73
C PRO A 46 19.10 8.41 18.45
N GLU A 47 19.71 7.33 17.95
CA GLU A 47 19.27 6.64 16.73
C GLU A 47 17.92 5.94 16.90
N ALA A 48 17.68 5.36 18.09
CA ALA A 48 16.44 4.68 18.39
C ALA A 48 15.29 5.67 18.55
N VAL A 49 15.54 6.79 19.24
CA VAL A 49 14.57 7.90 19.36
C VAL A 49 14.26 8.51 17.99
N LEU A 50 15.28 8.75 17.16
CA LEU A 50 15.09 9.27 15.81
C LEU A 50 14.26 8.32 14.94
N THR A 51 14.46 7.01 15.07
CA THR A 51 13.65 6.01 14.37
C THR A 51 12.18 6.08 14.80
N ALA A 52 11.91 6.15 16.10
CA ALA A 52 10.55 6.27 16.64
C ALA A 52 9.87 7.55 16.15
N LEU A 53 10.56 8.69 16.21
CA LEU A 53 10.06 9.98 15.71
C LEU A 53 9.77 9.94 14.22
N ARG A 54 10.67 9.37 13.40
CA ARG A 54 10.46 9.26 11.95
C ARG A 54 9.24 8.40 11.61
N SER A 55 9.07 7.26 12.28
CA SER A 55 7.89 6.40 12.09
C SER A 55 6.60 7.14 12.47
N HIS A 56 6.62 7.86 13.59
CA HIS A 56 5.48 8.64 14.04
C HIS A 56 5.11 9.79 13.10
N LEU A 57 6.11 10.52 12.59
CA LEU A 57 5.91 11.73 11.80
C LEU A 57 5.70 11.45 10.31
N ALA A 58 6.36 10.43 9.74
CA ALA A 58 6.34 10.15 8.30
C ALA A 58 5.35 9.04 7.91
N GLY A 59 4.59 8.51 8.88
CA GLY A 59 3.80 7.29 8.70
C GLY A 59 4.69 6.04 8.72
N ASP A 60 4.14 4.95 9.24
CA ASP A 60 4.86 3.69 9.32
C ASP A 60 5.05 3.08 7.92
N ALA A 61 6.30 2.75 7.56
CA ALA A 61 6.60 2.02 6.33
C ALA A 61 5.85 0.68 6.28
N GLY A 62 5.56 0.08 7.44
CA GLY A 62 4.68 -1.09 7.58
C GLY A 62 3.28 -0.84 7.02
N ARG A 63 2.61 0.24 7.48
CA ARG A 63 1.30 0.66 6.95
C ARG A 63 1.33 0.93 5.45
N GLY A 64 2.39 1.58 4.95
CA GLY A 64 2.57 1.78 3.51
C GLY A 64 2.67 0.45 2.74
N MET A 65 3.41 -0.51 3.29
CA MET A 65 3.52 -1.84 2.69
C MET A 65 2.20 -2.62 2.70
N GLU A 66 1.40 -2.53 3.76
CA GLU A 66 0.07 -3.13 3.84
C GLU A 66 -0.87 -2.56 2.77
N VAL A 67 -0.88 -1.24 2.61
CA VAL A 67 -1.71 -0.57 1.60
C VAL A 67 -1.23 -0.92 0.20
N ARG A 68 0.09 -0.91 -0.04
CA ARG A 68 0.67 -1.32 -1.32
C ARG A 68 0.25 -2.74 -1.70
N ARG A 69 0.24 -3.68 -0.74
CA ARG A 69 -0.21 -5.06 -0.94
C ARG A 69 -1.70 -5.13 -1.25
N ALA A 70 -2.53 -4.42 -0.51
CA ALA A 70 -3.96 -4.37 -0.80
C ALA A 70 -4.25 -3.77 -2.19
N VAL A 71 -3.50 -2.74 -2.60
CA VAL A 71 -3.72 -2.01 -3.87
C VAL A 71 -3.00 -2.63 -5.07
N LEU A 72 -1.89 -3.35 -4.91
CA LEU A 72 -1.16 -3.96 -6.05
C LEU A 72 -1.19 -5.50 -6.06
N GLY A 73 -1.60 -6.12 -4.95
CA GLY A 73 -1.62 -7.56 -4.75
C GLY A 73 -0.27 -8.11 -4.26
N ASP A 74 -0.32 -9.09 -3.36
CA ASP A 74 0.87 -9.65 -2.71
C ASP A 74 1.89 -10.19 -3.70
N GLY A 75 1.46 -11.00 -4.67
CA GLY A 75 2.37 -11.59 -5.66
C GLY A 75 3.10 -10.54 -6.51
N HIS A 76 2.51 -9.36 -6.76
CA HIS A 76 3.22 -8.27 -7.44
C HIS A 76 4.27 -7.66 -6.51
N VAL A 77 3.88 -7.36 -5.26
CA VAL A 77 4.77 -6.74 -4.28
C VAL A 77 5.96 -7.64 -3.95
N ASP A 78 5.75 -8.94 -3.78
CA ASP A 78 6.82 -9.90 -3.51
C ASP A 78 7.83 -9.97 -4.65
N ARG A 79 7.35 -10.02 -5.90
CA ARG A 79 8.23 -9.97 -7.09
C ARG A 79 9.01 -8.66 -7.16
N ALA A 80 8.38 -7.53 -6.81
CA ALA A 80 9.04 -6.23 -6.81
C ALA A 80 10.15 -6.18 -5.73
N GLN A 81 9.91 -6.72 -4.54
CA GLN A 81 10.91 -6.81 -3.48
C GLN A 81 12.08 -7.74 -3.84
N GLN A 82 11.81 -8.89 -4.46
CA GLN A 82 12.84 -9.83 -4.92
C GLN A 82 13.76 -9.22 -5.98
N ARG A 83 13.24 -8.29 -6.79
CA ARG A 83 14.01 -7.56 -7.81
C ARG A 83 14.70 -6.31 -7.27
N GLN A 84 14.50 -5.98 -5.99
CA GLN A 84 15.14 -4.84 -5.37
C GLN A 84 16.66 -5.03 -5.37
N SER A 85 17.37 -4.01 -5.83
CA SER A 85 18.83 -3.97 -5.82
C SER A 85 19.30 -2.81 -4.93
N PRO A 86 20.59 -2.75 -4.55
CA PRO A 86 21.13 -1.59 -3.86
C PRO A 86 20.87 -0.26 -4.60
N PHE A 87 20.83 -0.29 -5.94
CA PHE A 87 20.53 0.87 -6.77
C PHE A 87 19.07 1.34 -6.61
N THR A 88 18.09 0.42 -6.57
CA THR A 88 16.67 0.78 -6.49
C THR A 88 16.15 0.89 -5.06
N ALA A 89 16.92 0.46 -4.06
CA ALA A 89 16.49 0.37 -2.66
C ALA A 89 15.95 1.69 -2.10
N ARG A 90 16.69 2.80 -2.31
CA ARG A 90 16.26 4.13 -1.81
C ARG A 90 14.96 4.60 -2.48
N PHE A 91 14.77 4.26 -3.76
CA PHE A 91 13.53 4.59 -4.47
C PHE A 91 12.37 3.74 -3.97
N GLN A 92 12.57 2.44 -3.76
CA GLN A 92 11.54 1.54 -3.21
C GLN A 92 11.13 1.96 -1.79
N ASP A 93 12.08 2.36 -0.95
CA ASP A 93 11.79 2.92 0.37
C ASP A 93 10.97 4.22 0.27
N PHE A 94 11.40 5.16 -0.58
CA PHE A 94 10.70 6.42 -0.78
C PHE A 94 9.24 6.23 -1.22
N ILE A 95 8.99 5.42 -2.24
CA ILE A 95 7.62 5.19 -2.72
C ILE A 95 6.78 4.43 -1.68
N SER A 96 7.37 3.50 -0.92
CA SER A 96 6.69 2.74 0.13
C SER A 96 6.20 3.64 1.26
N ARG A 97 7.05 4.56 1.72
CA ARG A 97 6.67 5.52 2.76
C ARG A 97 5.71 6.59 2.25
N TYR A 98 6.04 7.23 1.12
CA TYR A 98 5.32 8.43 0.68
C TYR A 98 4.06 8.10 -0.13
N ALA A 99 4.20 7.39 -1.25
CA ALA A 99 3.03 7.08 -2.08
C ALA A 99 2.05 6.19 -1.30
N TRP A 100 2.55 5.08 -0.74
CA TRP A 100 1.67 4.09 -0.12
C TRP A 100 1.34 4.39 1.34
N GLY A 101 2.28 4.93 2.11
CA GLY A 101 2.11 5.23 3.54
C GLY A 101 1.45 6.57 3.84
N GLU A 102 1.44 7.52 2.90
CA GLU A 102 0.83 8.83 3.07
C GLU A 102 -0.35 9.00 2.12
N ILE A 103 -0.09 9.09 0.81
CA ILE A 103 -1.11 9.47 -0.18
C ILE A 103 -2.23 8.43 -0.30
N TRP A 104 -1.90 7.14 -0.39
CA TRP A 104 -2.94 6.09 -0.50
C TRP A 104 -3.63 5.74 0.82
N THR A 105 -3.14 6.28 1.95
CA THR A 105 -3.79 6.13 3.27
C THR A 105 -4.70 7.29 3.65
N ASP A 106 -4.57 8.43 2.98
CA ASP A 106 -5.35 9.61 3.28
C ASP A 106 -6.85 9.33 2.98
N PRO A 107 -7.73 9.45 3.98
CA PRO A 107 -9.14 9.07 3.88
C PRO A 107 -9.99 10.07 3.09
N THR A 108 -9.45 11.24 2.72
CA THR A 108 -10.19 12.29 2.00
C THR A 108 -10.71 11.82 0.64
N LEU A 109 -9.97 10.91 -0.01
CA LEU A 109 -10.41 10.20 -1.21
C LEU A 109 -10.35 8.70 -0.96
N THR A 110 -11.43 8.01 -1.32
CA THR A 110 -11.50 6.56 -1.29
C THR A 110 -10.48 5.96 -2.27
N ARG A 111 -10.11 4.69 -2.03
CA ARG A 111 -9.21 3.97 -2.95
C ARG A 111 -9.78 3.85 -4.36
N ARG A 112 -11.12 3.80 -4.50
CA ARG A 112 -11.81 3.83 -5.78
C ARG A 112 -11.51 5.12 -6.54
N GLU A 113 -11.74 6.26 -5.90
CA GLU A 113 -11.51 7.59 -6.50
C GLU A 113 -10.02 7.78 -6.85
N ARG A 114 -9.11 7.37 -5.96
CA ARG A 114 -7.66 7.41 -6.24
C ARG A 114 -7.28 6.54 -7.43
N SER A 115 -7.87 5.35 -7.57
CA SER A 115 -7.69 4.51 -8.75
C SER A 115 -8.16 5.21 -10.03
N MET A 116 -9.34 5.84 -10.04
CA MET A 116 -9.82 6.59 -11.21
C MET A 116 -8.84 7.68 -11.63
N ILE A 117 -8.40 8.51 -10.68
CA ILE A 117 -7.43 9.59 -10.92
C ILE A 117 -6.10 9.04 -11.44
N THR A 118 -5.62 7.94 -10.87
CA THR A 118 -4.36 7.31 -11.29
C THR A 118 -4.45 6.79 -12.72
N LEU A 119 -5.56 6.13 -13.10
CA LEU A 119 -5.77 5.67 -14.48
C LEU A 119 -5.76 6.82 -15.48
N THR A 120 -6.40 7.95 -15.14
CA THR A 120 -6.37 9.18 -15.97
C THR A 120 -4.95 9.70 -16.12
N ALA A 121 -4.19 9.81 -15.02
CA ALA A 121 -2.82 10.31 -15.05
C ALA A 121 -1.89 9.42 -15.90
N LEU A 122 -1.97 8.10 -15.71
CA LEU A 122 -1.15 7.15 -16.47
C LEU A 122 -1.49 7.15 -17.96
N THR A 123 -2.78 7.33 -18.29
CA THR A 123 -3.22 7.48 -19.68
C THR A 123 -2.66 8.77 -20.31
N ALA A 124 -2.77 9.90 -19.60
CA ALA A 124 -2.28 11.19 -20.08
C ALA A 124 -0.78 11.18 -20.40
N HIS A 125 0.02 10.40 -19.66
CA HIS A 125 1.46 10.30 -19.84
C HIS A 125 1.92 9.11 -20.70
N GLY A 126 1.00 8.28 -21.21
CA GLY A 126 1.34 7.11 -22.03
C GLY A 126 2.08 6.00 -21.26
N HIS A 127 1.87 5.88 -19.95
CA HIS A 127 2.54 4.90 -19.10
C HIS A 127 1.82 3.55 -19.10
N HIS A 128 1.79 2.87 -20.25
CA HIS A 128 0.92 1.70 -20.48
C HIS A 128 1.20 0.49 -19.59
N GLU A 129 2.47 0.21 -19.26
CA GLU A 129 2.82 -0.90 -18.35
C GLU A 129 2.28 -0.66 -16.93
N GLU A 130 2.44 0.58 -16.45
CA GLU A 130 1.93 0.99 -15.14
C GLU A 130 0.40 1.08 -15.15
N LEU A 131 -0.19 1.52 -16.28
CA LEU A 131 -1.64 1.51 -16.48
C LEU A 131 -2.19 0.09 -16.36
N ALA A 132 -1.54 -0.90 -16.98
CA ALA A 132 -1.95 -2.30 -16.87
C ALA A 132 -1.94 -2.79 -15.42
N LEU A 133 -0.92 -2.41 -14.63
CA LEU A 133 -0.86 -2.68 -13.20
C LEU A 133 -2.02 -2.02 -12.45
N HIS A 134 -2.32 -0.76 -12.76
CA HIS A 134 -3.35 0.01 -12.07
C HIS A 134 -4.79 -0.33 -12.50
N VAL A 135 -5.00 -0.94 -13.67
CA VAL A 135 -6.31 -1.53 -14.03
C VAL A 135 -6.63 -2.69 -13.08
N ARG A 136 -5.68 -3.60 -12.81
CA ARG A 136 -5.86 -4.67 -11.80
C ARG A 136 -6.08 -4.10 -10.41
N ALA A 137 -5.35 -3.03 -10.07
CA ALA A 137 -5.50 -2.33 -8.80
C ALA A 137 -6.91 -1.73 -8.65
N ALA A 138 -7.45 -1.13 -9.73
CA ALA A 138 -8.78 -0.54 -9.75
C ALA A 138 -9.86 -1.60 -9.47
N LEU A 139 -9.77 -2.77 -10.12
CA LEU A 139 -10.68 -3.90 -9.85
C LEU A 139 -10.62 -4.34 -8.38
N ARG A 140 -9.42 -4.49 -7.81
CA ARG A 140 -9.23 -4.86 -6.39
C ARG A 140 -9.72 -3.77 -5.42
N ASN A 141 -9.67 -2.51 -5.81
CA ASN A 141 -10.27 -1.40 -5.08
C ASN A 141 -11.80 -1.29 -5.31
N GLY A 142 -12.37 -2.20 -6.11
CA GLY A 142 -13.79 -2.42 -6.30
C GLY A 142 -14.37 -1.85 -7.59
N LEU A 143 -13.59 -1.15 -8.43
CA LEU A 143 -14.12 -0.63 -9.70
C LEU A 143 -14.60 -1.77 -10.59
N THR A 144 -15.69 -1.53 -11.29
CA THR A 144 -16.18 -2.43 -12.34
C THR A 144 -15.46 -2.16 -13.67
N PRO A 145 -15.41 -3.13 -14.60
CA PRO A 145 -14.93 -2.90 -15.96
C PRO A 145 -15.63 -1.72 -16.64
N GLU A 146 -16.93 -1.54 -16.41
CA GLU A 146 -17.74 -0.45 -16.95
C GLU A 146 -17.26 0.92 -16.41
N GLU A 147 -17.00 1.02 -15.11
CA GLU A 147 -16.48 2.24 -14.49
C GLU A 147 -15.06 2.57 -14.99
N ILE A 148 -14.20 1.56 -15.16
CA ILE A 148 -12.88 1.74 -15.77
C ILE A 148 -13.05 2.27 -17.20
N GLY A 149 -13.96 1.69 -17.99
CA GLY A 149 -14.29 2.17 -19.33
C GLY A 149 -14.75 3.63 -19.34
N ALA A 150 -15.60 4.03 -18.39
CA ALA A 150 -16.06 5.41 -18.26
C ALA A 150 -14.91 6.40 -17.98
N VAL A 151 -13.96 6.04 -17.11
CA VAL A 151 -12.75 6.85 -16.86
C VAL A 151 -11.93 7.00 -18.15
N LEU A 152 -11.73 5.92 -18.91
CA LEU A 152 -10.97 5.97 -20.15
C LEU A 152 -11.68 6.78 -21.23
N LEU A 153 -13.01 6.72 -21.32
CA LEU A 153 -13.79 7.62 -22.21
C LEU A 153 -13.57 9.09 -21.86
N GLN A 154 -13.55 9.44 -20.57
CA GLN A 154 -13.25 10.80 -20.12
C GLN A 154 -11.87 11.26 -20.61
N THR A 155 -10.87 10.36 -20.63
CA THR A 155 -9.53 10.70 -21.14
C THR A 155 -9.52 11.01 -22.63
N ALA A 156 -10.45 10.51 -23.44
CA ALA A 156 -10.51 10.85 -24.86
C ALA A 156 -10.75 12.34 -25.10
N VAL A 157 -11.50 12.99 -24.20
CA VAL A 157 -11.81 14.43 -24.27
C VAL A 157 -10.61 15.29 -23.87
N TYR A 158 -9.91 14.92 -22.79
CA TYR A 158 -8.87 15.76 -22.17
C TYR A 158 -7.44 15.37 -22.55
N CYS A 159 -7.21 14.12 -22.94
CA CYS A 159 -5.90 13.59 -23.33
C CYS A 159 -5.85 13.21 -24.83
N GLY A 160 -6.99 13.28 -25.53
CA GLY A 160 -7.11 12.95 -26.94
C GLY A 160 -7.42 11.47 -27.20
N VAL A 161 -8.14 11.22 -28.30
CA VAL A 161 -8.55 9.89 -28.74
C VAL A 161 -7.39 8.89 -28.88
N PRO A 162 -6.20 9.25 -29.41
CA PRO A 162 -5.09 8.31 -29.50
C PRO A 162 -4.61 7.76 -28.16
N ALA A 163 -4.53 8.62 -27.12
CA ALA A 163 -4.15 8.19 -25.77
C ALA A 163 -5.20 7.26 -25.17
N ALA A 164 -6.49 7.61 -25.32
CA ALA A 164 -7.59 6.77 -24.88
C ALA A 164 -7.61 5.41 -25.59
N ASN A 165 -7.36 5.35 -26.90
CA ASN A 165 -7.29 4.09 -27.66
C ASN A 165 -6.22 3.14 -27.10
N ALA A 166 -5.02 3.66 -26.85
CA ALA A 166 -3.94 2.85 -26.27
C ALA A 166 -4.29 2.38 -24.83
N ALA A 167 -4.96 3.24 -24.06
CA ALA A 167 -5.44 2.88 -22.73
C ALA A 167 -6.52 1.80 -22.77
N PHE A 168 -7.48 1.89 -23.69
CA PHE A 168 -8.52 0.88 -23.91
C PHE A 168 -7.93 -0.47 -24.31
N ALA A 169 -6.97 -0.49 -25.24
CA ALA A 169 -6.28 -1.72 -25.63
C ALA A 169 -5.56 -2.37 -24.44
N THR A 170 -4.91 -1.54 -23.60
CA THR A 170 -4.25 -2.00 -22.37
C THR A 170 -5.26 -2.58 -21.39
N ALA A 171 -6.35 -1.88 -21.11
CA ALA A 171 -7.37 -2.31 -20.18
C ALA A 171 -8.08 -3.58 -20.65
N GLN A 172 -8.45 -3.67 -21.93
CA GLN A 172 -9.11 -4.85 -22.50
C GLN A 172 -8.25 -6.11 -22.35
N ARG A 173 -6.95 -5.99 -22.63
CA ARG A 173 -6.01 -7.10 -22.44
C ARG A 173 -5.99 -7.56 -20.99
N VAL A 174 -5.83 -6.64 -20.05
CA VAL A 174 -5.78 -6.94 -18.61
C VAL A 174 -7.08 -7.56 -18.11
N LEU A 175 -8.23 -6.99 -18.48
CA LEU A 175 -9.55 -7.52 -18.09
C LEU A 175 -9.75 -8.95 -18.60
N SER A 176 -9.31 -9.24 -19.83
CA SER A 176 -9.37 -10.59 -20.40
C SER A 176 -8.44 -11.57 -19.67
N GLU A 177 -7.26 -11.12 -19.23
CA GLU A 177 -6.33 -11.92 -18.42
C GLU A 177 -6.94 -12.28 -17.06
N GLU A 178 -7.62 -11.33 -16.38
CA GLU A 178 -8.25 -11.57 -15.08
C GLU A 178 -9.41 -12.58 -15.17
N VAL A 179 -10.30 -12.44 -16.16
CA VAL A 179 -11.41 -13.40 -16.36
C VAL A 179 -10.89 -14.83 -16.57
N ARG A 180 -9.89 -15.01 -17.44
CA ARG A 180 -9.27 -16.33 -17.65
C ARG A 180 -8.61 -16.88 -16.39
N GLY A 181 -8.00 -16.00 -15.59
CA GLY A 181 -7.38 -16.38 -14.32
C GLY A 181 -8.42 -16.83 -13.28
N GLU A 182 -9.60 -16.21 -13.26
CA GLU A 182 -10.72 -16.61 -12.40
C GLU A 182 -11.31 -17.97 -12.81
N GLU A 183 -11.52 -18.19 -14.11
CA GLU A 183 -12.00 -19.47 -14.66
C GLU A 183 -11.05 -20.63 -14.31
N ALA A 184 -9.74 -20.45 -14.53
CA ALA A 184 -8.74 -21.48 -14.22
C ALA A 184 -8.72 -21.84 -12.72
N ARG A 185 -8.82 -20.86 -11.82
CA ARG A 185 -8.89 -21.09 -10.37
C ARG A 185 -10.17 -21.83 -9.97
N ALA A 186 -11.30 -21.51 -10.61
CA ALA A 186 -12.57 -22.19 -10.35
C ALA A 186 -12.54 -23.66 -10.79
N GLU A 187 -11.87 -23.97 -11.90
CA GLU A 187 -11.67 -25.33 -12.38
C GLU A 187 -10.77 -26.15 -11.46
N GLU A 188 -9.68 -25.56 -10.95
CA GLU A 188 -8.75 -26.22 -10.01
C GLU A 188 -9.46 -26.61 -8.71
N VAL A 189 -10.23 -25.70 -8.12
CA VAL A 189 -11.04 -25.96 -6.91
C VAL A 189 -12.12 -27.03 -7.15
N ARG A 190 -12.70 -27.07 -8.36
CA ARG A 190 -13.66 -28.12 -8.75
C ARG A 190 -12.98 -29.48 -8.95
N GLY A 191 -11.74 -29.50 -9.44
CA GLY A 191 -10.92 -30.70 -9.62
C GLY A 191 -10.53 -31.37 -8.31
N GLU A 192 -10.10 -30.59 -7.30
CA GLU A 192 -9.74 -31.09 -5.98
C GLU A 192 -10.92 -31.67 -5.18
N LYS A 193 -12.15 -31.22 -5.44
CA LYS A 193 -13.37 -31.69 -4.74
C LYS A 193 -13.96 -33.00 -5.28
N ARG A 194 -13.37 -33.65 -6.29
CA ARG A 194 -13.83 -34.97 -6.72
C ARG A 194 -13.46 -36.00 -5.64
N PRO A 195 -14.43 -36.66 -4.97
CA PRO A 195 -14.10 -37.75 -4.06
C PRO A 195 -13.43 -38.84 -4.89
N GLY A 196 -12.29 -39.35 -4.41
CA GLY A 196 -11.63 -40.50 -5.01
C GLY A 196 -12.63 -41.65 -5.17
N PRO A 197 -12.53 -42.47 -6.22
CA PRO A 197 -13.43 -43.61 -6.38
C PRO A 197 -13.33 -44.45 -5.11
N GLY A 198 -14.44 -44.52 -4.35
CA GLY A 198 -14.54 -45.35 -3.17
C GLY A 198 -14.25 -46.80 -3.57
N PHE A 199 -13.25 -47.38 -2.92
CA PHE A 199 -12.95 -48.81 -2.96
C PHE A 199 -14.00 -49.59 -2.16
#